data_AF-A0A972Y689-F1
#
_entry.id   AF-A0A972Y689-F1
#
_cell.length_a   1.000
_cell.length_b   1.000
_cell.length_c   1.000
_cell.angle_alpha   90.00
_cell.angle_beta   90.00
_cell.angle_gamma   90.00
#
_symmetry.space_group_name_H-M   'P 1'
#
loop_
_entity.id
_entity.type
_entity.pdbx_description
1 polymer ?
#
loop_
_entity_poly.entity_id
_entity_poly.type
_entity_poly.pdbx_seq_one_letter_code
_entity_poly.pdbx_strand_id
1 'polypeptide(L)'
;MLPTAPIAATPTPSTNALPTAADAASEESKLKFEQLLWAELLTHTGLEDALTLGGGDGASMFARYFVEAIAEDIAKQHPLGLLDSELPASDTVKLESEATENG
;
A
#
# COMPACT_ATOMS: atom_id res chain seq x y z
N MET A 1 -20.71 18.44 -60.28
CA MET A 1 -19.34 18.16 -59.76
C MET A 1 -19.48 17.60 -58.36
N LEU A 2 -18.65 16.60 -58.01
CA LEU A 2 -18.71 15.78 -56.78
C LEU A 2 -18.58 16.60 -55.47
N PRO A 3 -19.06 16.07 -54.33
CA PRO A 3 -19.07 16.75 -53.03
C PRO A 3 -17.72 16.59 -52.30
N THR A 4 -17.33 17.54 -51.47
CA THR A 4 -16.25 17.38 -50.48
C THR A 4 -16.80 17.71 -49.11
N ALA A 5 -16.95 16.67 -48.29
CA ALA A 5 -17.21 16.78 -46.87
C ALA A 5 -15.86 16.80 -46.13
N PRO A 6 -15.63 17.73 -45.18
CA PRO A 6 -14.56 17.54 -44.22
C PRO A 6 -15.01 16.55 -43.13
N ILE A 7 -14.13 15.58 -42.91
CA ILE A 7 -14.19 14.49 -41.94
C ILE A 7 -14.42 15.02 -40.52
N ALA A 8 -15.32 14.37 -39.80
CA ALA A 8 -15.60 14.61 -38.39
C ALA A 8 -14.36 14.37 -37.53
N ALA A 9 -13.95 15.37 -36.76
CA ALA A 9 -13.08 15.18 -35.59
C ALA A 9 -13.99 14.91 -34.39
N THR A 10 -14.21 13.64 -34.06
CA THR A 10 -14.72 13.24 -32.75
C THR A 10 -13.66 13.58 -31.70
N PRO A 11 -13.94 14.41 -30.68
CA PRO A 11 -13.06 14.50 -29.53
C PRO A 11 -13.10 13.14 -28.83
N THR A 12 -11.98 12.44 -28.85
CA THR A 12 -11.73 11.29 -27.99
C THR A 12 -11.94 11.76 -26.54
N PRO A 13 -12.86 11.17 -25.76
CA PRO A 13 -12.87 11.39 -24.34
C PRO A 13 -11.56 10.81 -23.80
N SER A 14 -10.63 11.68 -23.43
CA SER A 14 -9.58 11.29 -22.50
C SER A 14 -10.30 10.94 -21.20
N THR A 15 -10.49 9.66 -20.97
CA THR A 15 -10.99 9.11 -19.71
C THR A 15 -9.92 9.37 -18.66
N ASN A 16 -9.89 10.58 -18.11
CA ASN A 16 -9.29 10.81 -16.82
C ASN A 16 -10.27 10.17 -15.82
N ALA A 17 -10.09 8.88 -15.57
CA ALA A 17 -10.91 8.15 -14.62
C ALA A 17 -10.77 8.84 -13.27
N LEU A 18 -11.84 9.52 -12.85
CA LEU A 18 -11.91 10.08 -11.51
C LEU A 18 -11.88 8.90 -10.54
N PRO A 19 -10.98 8.88 -9.53
CA PRO A 19 -10.91 7.78 -8.59
C PRO A 19 -12.28 7.60 -7.94
N THR A 20 -12.78 6.36 -7.96
CA THR A 20 -14.07 6.04 -7.34
C THR A 20 -13.92 6.09 -5.81
N ALA A 21 -15.01 6.41 -5.08
CA ALA A 21 -14.98 6.46 -3.62
C ALA A 21 -14.53 5.13 -2.96
N ALA A 22 -14.67 4.00 -3.68
CA ALA A 22 -14.20 2.69 -3.25
C ALA A 22 -12.67 2.57 -3.28
N ASP A 23 -12.01 3.14 -4.30
CA ASP A 23 -10.54 3.18 -4.37
C ASP A 23 -9.96 4.03 -3.23
N ALA A 24 -10.56 5.20 -2.96
CA ALA A 24 -10.09 6.08 -1.90
C ALA A 24 -10.17 5.44 -0.50
N ALA A 25 -11.22 4.67 -0.22
CA ALA A 25 -11.36 3.94 1.04
C ALA A 25 -10.37 2.76 1.16
N SER A 26 -10.00 2.14 0.03
CA SER A 26 -8.99 1.09 -0.04
C SER A 26 -7.60 1.64 0.28
N GLU A 27 -7.21 2.75 -0.35
CA GLU A 27 -5.92 3.41 -0.12
C GLU A 27 -5.78 3.92 1.32
N GLU A 28 -6.84 4.49 1.90
CA GLU A 28 -6.83 4.90 3.31
C GLU A 28 -6.64 3.70 4.26
N SER A 29 -7.24 2.55 3.92
CA SER A 29 -7.10 1.32 4.71
C SER A 29 -5.69 0.74 4.61
N LYS A 30 -5.08 0.77 3.42
CA LYS A 30 -3.68 0.36 3.22
C LYS A 30 -2.73 1.25 4.04
N LEU A 31 -2.93 2.55 3.98
CA LEU A 31 -2.09 3.52 4.71
C LEU A 31 -2.21 3.32 6.22
N LYS A 32 -3.42 3.08 6.73
CA LYS A 32 -3.64 2.74 8.15
C LYS A 32 -2.97 1.43 8.56
N PHE A 33 -2.99 0.42 7.70
CA PHE A 33 -2.27 -0.83 7.95
C PHE A 33 -0.76 -0.59 8.08
N GLU A 34 -0.17 0.15 7.14
CA GLU A 34 1.26 0.44 7.16
C GLU A 34 1.65 1.32 8.36
N GLN A 35 0.81 2.28 8.75
CA GLN A 35 0.99 3.06 9.99
C GLN A 35 1.04 2.14 11.22
N LEU A 36 0.11 1.19 11.36
CA LEU A 36 0.11 0.26 12.49
C LEU A 36 1.36 -0.62 12.49
N LEU A 37 1.81 -1.06 11.31
CA LEU A 37 3.01 -1.86 11.18
C LEU A 37 4.27 -1.07 11.55
N TRP A 38 4.36 0.20 11.14
CA TRP A 38 5.43 1.10 11.56
C TRP A 38 5.43 1.35 13.06
N ALA A 39 4.26 1.58 13.67
CA ALA A 39 4.14 1.76 15.11
C ALA A 39 4.68 0.54 15.86
N GLU A 40 4.29 -0.66 15.45
CA GLU A 40 4.78 -1.91 16.06
C GLU A 40 6.29 -2.07 15.89
N LEU A 41 6.83 -1.80 14.70
CA LEU A 41 8.29 -1.86 14.46
C LEU A 41 9.04 -0.89 15.36
N LEU A 42 8.59 0.36 15.45
CA LEU A 42 9.22 1.39 16.28
C LEU A 42 9.17 1.01 17.76
N THR A 43 8.03 0.53 18.25
CA THR A 43 7.92 0.01 19.62
C THR A 43 8.88 -1.15 19.85
N HIS A 44 8.94 -2.12 18.93
CA HIS A 44 9.84 -3.28 19.04
C HIS A 44 11.33 -2.93 18.95
N THR A 45 11.70 -1.80 18.33
CA THR A 45 13.10 -1.31 18.37
C THR A 45 13.50 -0.74 19.73
N GLY A 46 12.55 -0.61 20.67
CA GLY A 46 12.77 -0.01 21.98
C GLY A 46 12.66 1.51 21.98
N LEU A 47 12.03 2.12 20.95
CA LEU A 47 11.85 3.57 20.90
C LEU A 47 10.92 4.06 22.02
N GLU A 48 9.83 3.34 22.30
CA GLU A 48 8.92 3.64 23.43
C GLU A 48 9.68 3.59 24.77
N ASP A 49 10.50 2.55 24.98
CA ASP A 49 11.31 2.38 26.19
C ASP A 49 12.37 3.48 26.33
N ALA A 50 13.00 3.89 25.23
CA ALA A 50 13.98 4.97 25.23
C ALA A 50 13.35 6.33 25.59
N LEU A 51 12.12 6.59 25.11
CA LEU A 51 11.37 7.82 25.43
C LEU A 51 10.84 7.83 26.87
N THR A 52 10.64 6.66 27.47
CA THR A 52 10.16 6.51 28.85
C THR A 52 11.27 6.35 29.87
N LEU A 53 12.55 6.36 29.45
CA LEU A 53 13.69 6.12 30.33
C LEU A 53 13.73 7.14 31.49
N GLY A 54 13.34 6.69 32.69
CA GLY A 54 13.28 7.51 33.91
C GLY A 54 11.98 8.29 34.12
N GLY A 55 10.98 8.14 33.26
CA GLY A 55 9.65 8.77 33.39
C GLY A 55 8.60 7.78 33.90
N GLY A 56 7.72 8.22 34.81
CA GLY A 56 6.58 7.42 35.28
C GLY A 56 5.48 7.26 34.24
N ASP A 57 4.30 6.74 34.64
CA ASP A 57 3.18 6.38 33.74
C ASP A 57 2.77 7.48 32.72
N GLY A 58 2.93 8.76 33.07
CA GLY A 58 2.66 9.86 32.15
C GLY A 58 3.62 9.92 30.94
N ALA A 59 4.89 9.54 31.14
CA ALA A 59 5.86 9.45 30.05
C ALA A 59 5.51 8.32 29.08
N SER A 60 4.93 7.21 29.58
CA SER A 60 4.52 6.08 28.73
C SER A 60 3.39 6.43 27.79
N MET A 61 2.40 7.20 28.24
CA MET A 61 1.31 7.65 27.37
C MET A 61 1.81 8.64 26.31
N PHE A 62 2.72 9.55 26.70
CA PHE A 62 3.35 10.46 25.73
C PHE A 62 4.21 9.70 24.72
N ALA A 63 5.01 8.72 25.16
CA ALA A 63 5.86 7.92 24.29
C ALA A 63 5.04 7.17 23.24
N ARG A 64 3.92 6.54 23.63
CA ARG A 64 2.99 5.89 22.69
C ARG A 64 2.44 6.85 21.66
N TYR A 65 1.92 8.00 22.10
CA TYR A 65 1.43 9.03 21.20
C TYR A 65 2.53 9.49 20.21
N PHE A 66 3.76 9.65 20.70
CA PHE A 66 4.87 10.10 19.86
C PHE A 66 5.30 9.04 18.84
N VAL A 67 5.32 7.76 19.23
CA VAL A 67 5.58 6.64 18.32
C VAL A 67 4.50 6.55 17.23
N GLU A 68 3.23 6.67 17.59
CA GLU A 68 2.11 6.68 16.63
C GLU A 68 2.22 7.84 15.64
N ALA A 69 2.59 9.04 16.11
CA ALA A 69 2.78 10.21 15.26
C ALA A 69 3.95 10.03 14.27
N ILE A 70 5.06 9.44 14.72
CA ILE A 70 6.19 9.10 13.83
C ILE A 70 5.75 8.04 12.81
N ALA A 71 5.04 7.00 13.24
CA ALA A 71 4.57 5.95 12.37
C ALA A 71 3.62 6.48 11.28
N GLU A 72 2.74 7.42 11.63
CA GLU A 72 1.85 8.09 10.67
C GLU A 72 2.65 8.87 9.62
N ASP A 73 3.68 9.59 10.05
CA ASP A 73 4.53 10.39 9.16
C ASP A 73 5.35 9.50 8.22
N ILE A 74 5.93 8.43 8.74
CA ILE A 74 6.69 7.45 7.94
C ILE A 74 5.78 6.75 6.94
N ALA A 75 4.58 6.31 7.34
CA ALA A 75 3.65 5.64 6.42
C ALA A 75 3.24 6.55 5.24
N LYS A 76 3.16 7.86 5.45
CA LYS A 76 2.85 8.84 4.38
C LYS A 76 4.03 9.13 3.47
N GLN A 77 5.23 9.29 4.02
CA GLN A 77 6.42 9.72 3.26
C GLN A 77 7.20 8.55 2.66
N HIS A 78 7.19 7.40 3.35
CA HIS A 78 7.94 6.19 3.03
C HIS A 78 7.05 4.95 3.15
N PRO A 79 6.02 4.82 2.28
CA PRO A 79 5.17 3.64 2.26
C PRO A 79 5.98 2.39 1.89
N LEU A 80 5.60 1.27 2.50
CA LEU A 80 6.25 -0.03 2.27
C LEU A 80 5.74 -0.70 0.99
N GLY A 81 4.54 -0.33 0.52
CA GLY A 81 3.95 -0.87 -0.69
C GLY A 81 3.50 -2.34 -0.54
N LEU A 82 3.26 -2.78 0.71
CA LEU A 82 2.95 -4.18 1.02
C LEU A 82 1.62 -4.64 0.41
N LEU A 83 0.71 -3.70 0.17
CA LEU A 83 -0.65 -3.94 -0.31
C LEU A 83 -0.87 -3.41 -1.75
N ASP A 84 0.18 -2.90 -2.39
CA ASP A 84 0.16 -2.45 -3.79
C ASP A 84 0.59 -3.54 -4.76
N SER A 85 1.32 -4.53 -4.26
CA SER A 85 1.63 -5.73 -5.02
C SER A 85 0.41 -6.65 -4.99
N GLU A 86 -0.25 -6.80 -6.14
CA GLU A 86 -1.05 -7.99 -6.41
C GLU A 86 -0.12 -9.19 -6.17
N LEU A 87 -0.26 -9.83 -5.00
CA LEU A 87 0.48 -11.07 -4.71
C LEU A 87 0.28 -11.96 -5.93
N PRO A 88 1.33 -12.46 -6.60
CA PRO A 88 1.15 -13.38 -7.70
C PRO A 88 0.32 -14.53 -7.15
N ALA A 89 -0.91 -14.66 -7.69
CA ALA A 89 -1.84 -15.73 -7.35
C ALA A 89 -1.02 -17.01 -7.36
N SER A 90 -0.93 -17.68 -6.20
CA SER A 90 -0.02 -18.78 -5.95
C SER A 90 0.14 -19.62 -7.21
N ASP A 91 1.30 -19.48 -7.87
CA ASP A 91 1.60 -20.22 -9.08
C ASP A 91 1.48 -21.68 -8.68
N THR A 92 0.36 -22.30 -9.07
CA THR A 92 0.14 -23.71 -8.87
C THR A 92 1.26 -24.39 -9.61
N VAL A 93 2.27 -24.84 -8.88
CA VAL A 93 3.38 -25.63 -9.42
C VAL A 93 2.75 -26.82 -10.11
N LYS A 94 2.60 -26.72 -11.43
CA LYS A 94 2.20 -27.81 -12.29
C LYS A 94 3.38 -28.76 -12.30
N LEU A 95 3.34 -29.74 -11.39
CA LEU A 95 4.23 -30.88 -11.39
C LEU A 95 4.04 -31.59 -12.73
N GLU A 96 4.90 -31.27 -13.69
CA GLU A 96 5.03 -32.01 -14.94
C GLU A 96 5.43 -33.44 -14.56
N SER A 97 4.46 -34.35 -14.69
CA SER A 97 4.68 -35.78 -14.63
C SER A 97 5.62 -36.19 -15.76
N GLU A 98 6.89 -36.37 -15.39
CA GLU A 98 7.94 -36.90 -16.24
C GLU A 98 7.60 -38.35 -16.63
N ALA A 99 6.95 -38.49 -17.80
CA ALA A 99 6.75 -39.78 -18.46
C ALA A 99 8.08 -40.22 -19.07
N THR A 100 8.84 -41.02 -18.35
CA THR A 100 9.96 -41.80 -18.91
C THR A 100 9.40 -43.06 -19.56
N GLU A 101 9.02 -42.95 -20.83
CA GLU A 101 8.82 -44.08 -21.74
C GLU A 101 10.18 -44.47 -22.34
N ASN A 102 10.80 -45.52 -21.82
CA ASN A 102 12.00 -46.12 -22.41
C ASN A 102 11.58 -47.24 -23.37
N GLY A 103 12.00 -47.12 -24.63
CA GLY A 103 12.01 -48.20 -25.63
C GLY A 103 13.18 -49.15 -25.50
#